data_AF-A0A7U4J741-F1
#
_entry.id   AF-A0A7U4J741-F1
#
_cell.length_a   1.000
_cell.length_b   1.000
_cell.length_c   1.000
_cell.angle_alpha   90.00
_cell.angle_beta   90.00
_cell.angle_gamma   90.00
#
_symmetry.space_group_name_H-M   'P 1'
#
loop_
_entity.id
_entity.type
_entity.pdbx_description
1 polymer ?
#
loop_
_entity_poly.entity_id
_entity_poly.type
_entity_poly.pdbx_seq_one_letter_code
_entity_poly.pdbx_strand_id
1 'polypeptide(L)'
;MAMSVGDKGEDAPMSDINTTPMVDVMLVLLIIFLIAVPVVIQTIDLALPKVQFEVTTTKPENVSLSIKGGPDGCEVYWGMTRVNRTELLDRGVAKLKAEIERQGGPTAAGLELPEVHIRGDVNTPYRCIGGTIYTMQMAGFVKVGFISEPEPGASTVRL
;
A
#
# COMPACT_ATOMS: atom_id res chain seq x y z
N MET A 1 -101.29 27.57 20.89
CA MET A 1 -99.97 26.99 21.25
C MET A 1 -99.50 26.17 20.06
N ALA A 2 -98.51 26.67 19.31
CA ALA A 2 -97.90 25.99 18.18
C ALA A 2 -96.51 25.51 18.61
N MET A 3 -96.21 24.23 18.45
CA MET A 3 -94.91 23.65 18.76
C MET A 3 -94.15 23.42 17.45
N SER A 4 -92.99 24.06 17.35
CA SER A 4 -92.05 24.00 16.24
C SER A 4 -91.21 22.72 16.30
N VAL A 5 -90.90 22.17 15.13
CA VAL A 5 -90.19 20.90 14.93
C VAL A 5 -88.67 21.12 15.06
N GLY A 6 -87.98 20.23 15.76
CA GLY A 6 -86.53 20.17 15.82
C GLY A 6 -86.00 19.07 14.92
N ASP A 7 -85.31 19.48 13.88
CA ASP A 7 -84.59 18.69 12.88
C ASP A 7 -83.51 17.80 13.53
N LYS A 8 -83.45 16.52 13.12
CA LYS A 8 -82.57 15.50 13.70
C LYS A 8 -81.37 15.32 12.77
N GLY A 9 -80.41 16.24 12.89
CA GLY A 9 -79.12 16.18 12.21
C GLY A 9 -78.19 15.14 12.85
N GLU A 10 -77.49 14.41 12.00
CA GLU A 10 -76.64 13.25 12.28
C GLU A 10 -75.36 13.63 13.04
N ASP A 11 -75.17 13.10 14.26
CA ASP A 11 -73.89 13.14 14.99
C ASP A 11 -73.04 11.92 14.63
N ALA A 12 -72.18 12.05 13.61
CA ALA A 12 -71.03 11.18 13.41
C ALA A 12 -69.76 11.94 13.85
N PRO A 13 -69.05 11.51 14.92
CA PRO A 13 -67.85 12.21 15.34
C PRO A 13 -66.72 11.96 14.32
N MET A 14 -66.35 12.99 13.56
CA MET A 14 -65.14 12.98 12.74
C MET A 14 -63.92 13.15 13.65
N SER A 15 -63.22 12.05 13.94
CA SER A 15 -61.88 12.07 14.53
C SER A 15 -60.87 12.42 13.44
N ASP A 16 -60.66 13.72 13.20
CA ASP A 16 -59.60 14.18 12.32
C ASP A 16 -58.25 13.91 12.99
N ILE A 17 -57.44 13.01 12.43
CA ILE A 17 -56.12 12.69 12.98
C ILE A 17 -55.22 13.89 12.69
N ASN A 18 -54.67 14.51 13.74
CA ASN A 18 -53.63 15.53 13.58
C ASN A 18 -52.39 14.90 12.91
N THR A 19 -52.24 15.13 11.60
CA THR A 19 -51.12 14.66 10.79
C THR A 19 -49.87 15.51 10.97
N THR A 20 -50.01 16.75 11.45
CA THR A 20 -48.92 17.69 11.73
C THR A 20 -47.82 17.10 12.65
N PRO A 21 -48.12 16.52 13.82
CA PRO A 21 -47.10 15.90 14.67
C PRO A 21 -46.53 14.60 14.06
N MET A 22 -47.29 13.89 13.22
CA MET A 22 -46.81 12.65 12.58
C MET A 22 -45.75 12.95 11.53
N VAL A 23 -45.95 14.00 10.74
CA VAL A 23 -45.00 14.44 9.70
C VAL A 23 -43.69 14.94 10.33
N ASP A 24 -43.76 15.63 11.49
CA ASP A 24 -42.58 16.12 12.20
C ASP A 24 -41.69 14.97 12.69
N VAL A 25 -42.28 13.95 13.33
CA VAL A 25 -41.54 12.76 13.77
C VAL A 25 -40.89 12.03 12.59
N MET A 26 -41.57 11.96 11.45
CA MET A 26 -41.01 11.33 10.24
C MET A 26 -39.83 12.13 9.67
N LEU A 27 -39.93 13.46 9.65
CA LEU A 27 -38.83 14.34 9.21
C LEU A 27 -37.61 14.24 10.13
N VAL A 28 -37.83 14.19 11.45
CA VAL A 28 -36.75 14.01 12.43
C VAL A 28 -36.01 12.69 12.18
N LEU A 29 -36.71 11.60 11.90
CA LEU A 29 -36.09 10.30 11.57
C LEU A 29 -35.28 10.35 10.27
N LEU A 30 -35.76 11.08 9.25
CA LEU A 30 -35.01 11.28 8.00
C LEU A 30 -33.70 12.05 8.23
N ILE A 31 -33.74 13.09 9.07
CA ILE A 31 -32.53 13.86 9.42
C ILE A 31 -31.54 12.98 10.18
N ILE A 32 -32.00 12.13 11.10
CA ILE A 32 -31.14 11.19 11.83
C ILE A 32 -30.47 10.20 10.87
N PHE A 33 -31.21 9.63 9.91
CA PHE A 33 -30.63 8.75 8.89
C PHE A 33 -29.64 9.46 7.97
N LEU A 34 -29.88 10.73 7.65
CA LEU A 34 -29.01 11.54 6.80
C LEU A 34 -27.66 11.86 7.48
N ILE A 35 -27.65 12.07 8.81
CA ILE A 35 -26.41 12.41 9.54
C ILE A 35 -25.64 11.19 10.06
N ALA A 36 -26.25 9.99 10.10
CA ALA A 36 -25.66 8.78 10.67
C ALA A 36 -24.65 8.05 9.76
N VAL A 37 -24.43 8.53 8.54
CA VAL A 37 -23.50 7.92 7.56
C VAL A 37 -22.14 8.65 7.50
N PRO A 38 -21.57 9.29 8.55
CA PRO A 38 -20.29 9.98 8.35
C PRO A 38 -19.23 8.93 7.99
N VAL A 39 -18.83 8.97 6.72
CA VAL A 39 -17.83 8.07 6.15
C VAL A 39 -16.51 8.40 6.82
N VAL A 40 -16.02 7.51 7.67
CA VAL A 40 -14.68 7.60 8.21
C VAL A 40 -13.70 7.24 7.08
N ILE A 41 -13.33 8.24 6.29
CA ILE A 41 -12.22 8.10 5.34
C ILE A 41 -10.94 8.34 6.13
N GLN A 42 -10.35 7.26 6.66
CA GLN A 42 -9.01 7.34 7.24
C GLN A 42 -8.01 7.49 6.09
N THR A 43 -7.66 8.73 5.76
CA THR A 43 -6.49 9.00 4.95
C THR A 43 -5.30 9.04 5.90
N ILE A 44 -4.36 8.09 5.74
CA ILE A 44 -3.08 8.17 6.43
C ILE A 44 -2.25 9.19 5.65
N ASP A 45 -2.00 10.34 6.26
CA ASP A 45 -1.10 11.34 5.69
C ASP A 45 0.33 10.79 5.72
N LEU A 46 0.86 10.45 4.55
CA LEU A 46 2.19 9.89 4.38
C LEU A 46 3.10 10.93 3.72
N ALA A 47 3.99 11.52 4.51
CA ALA A 47 5.07 12.31 3.97
C ALA A 47 6.13 11.39 3.35
N LEU A 48 6.15 11.30 2.02
CA LEU A 48 7.19 10.55 1.32
C LEU A 48 8.50 11.35 1.28
N PRO A 49 9.65 10.71 1.55
CA PRO A 49 10.94 11.38 1.43
C PRO A 49 11.19 11.81 -0.02
N LYS A 50 11.58 13.08 -0.20
CA LYS A 50 12.00 13.59 -1.51
C LYS A 50 13.46 13.20 -1.73
N VAL A 51 13.68 12.16 -2.52
CA VAL A 51 15.03 11.66 -2.84
C VAL A 51 15.49 12.28 -4.16
N GLN A 52 16.69 12.87 -4.16
CA GLN A 52 17.35 13.36 -5.37
C GLN A 52 17.76 12.15 -6.23
N PHE A 53 17.68 12.30 -7.56
CA PHE A 53 18.13 11.25 -8.48
C PHE A 53 19.67 11.16 -8.45
N GLU A 54 20.21 10.17 -7.73
CA GLU A 54 21.63 9.86 -7.78
C GLU A 54 21.91 8.78 -8.83
N VAL A 55 22.91 9.01 -9.67
CA VAL A 55 23.37 8.03 -10.66
C VAL A 55 23.90 6.82 -9.90
N THR A 56 23.24 5.68 -10.05
CA THR A 56 23.67 4.45 -9.39
C THR A 56 25.00 3.97 -9.98
N THR A 57 26.07 4.05 -9.19
CA THR A 57 27.34 3.40 -9.52
C THR A 57 27.30 1.94 -9.08
N THR A 58 26.90 1.05 -9.98
CA THR A 58 27.02 -0.39 -9.72
C THR A 58 28.49 -0.80 -9.75
N LYS A 59 29.02 -1.18 -8.60
CA LYS A 59 30.34 -1.83 -8.49
C LYS A 59 30.23 -3.31 -8.90
N PRO A 60 31.30 -3.95 -9.40
CA PRO A 60 31.27 -5.36 -9.78
C PRO A 60 30.97 -6.32 -8.62
N GLU A 61 31.25 -5.92 -7.37
CA GLU A 61 30.90 -6.70 -6.18
C GLU A 61 29.39 -6.71 -5.87
N ASN A 62 28.62 -5.78 -6.46
CA ASN A 62 27.21 -5.63 -6.14
C ASN A 62 26.35 -6.76 -6.73
N VAL A 63 25.35 -7.18 -5.97
CA VAL A 63 24.40 -8.20 -6.39
C VAL A 63 23.20 -7.55 -7.05
N SER A 64 22.92 -7.92 -8.30
CA SER A 64 21.72 -7.46 -9.00
C SER A 64 20.62 -8.52 -8.95
N LEU A 65 19.50 -8.17 -8.32
CA LEU A 65 18.29 -8.97 -8.29
C LEU A 65 17.20 -8.32 -9.12
N SER A 66 16.55 -9.11 -9.98
CA SER A 66 15.36 -8.70 -10.72
C SER A 66 14.16 -9.45 -10.18
N ILE A 67 13.08 -8.74 -9.86
CA ILE A 67 11.89 -9.31 -9.23
C ILE A 67 10.71 -9.02 -10.14
N LYS A 68 9.94 -10.07 -10.44
CA LYS A 68 8.74 -9.99 -11.26
C LYS A 68 7.56 -10.61 -10.50
N GLY A 69 6.41 -9.96 -10.58
CA GLY A 69 5.13 -10.57 -10.23
C GLY A 69 4.67 -11.50 -11.35
N GLY A 70 4.62 -12.81 -11.08
CA GLY A 70 4.07 -13.82 -11.99
C GLY A 70 2.68 -14.29 -11.55
N PRO A 71 1.95 -15.03 -12.42
CA PRO A 71 0.67 -15.66 -12.07
C PRO A 71 0.80 -16.62 -10.89
N ASP A 72 1.93 -17.32 -10.82
CA ASP A 72 2.22 -18.36 -9.82
C ASP A 72 2.90 -17.80 -8.55
N GLY A 73 3.11 -16.49 -8.46
CA GLY A 73 3.67 -15.82 -7.29
C GLY A 73 4.87 -14.91 -7.59
N CYS A 74 5.79 -14.84 -6.63
CA CYS A 74 6.95 -13.96 -6.69
C CYS A 74 8.11 -14.66 -7.41
N GLU A 75 8.51 -14.14 -8.57
CA GLU A 75 9.66 -14.65 -9.31
C GLU A 75 10.88 -13.78 -9.04
N VAL A 76 11.94 -14.38 -8.49
CA VAL A 76 13.20 -13.69 -8.21
C VAL A 76 14.27 -14.24 -9.14
N TYR A 77 14.99 -13.32 -9.77
CA TYR A 77 16.08 -13.62 -10.68
C TYR A 77 17.38 -13.03 -10.13
N TRP A 78 18.41 -13.86 -10.04
CA TRP A 78 19.77 -13.42 -9.82
C TRP A 78 20.45 -13.33 -11.18
N GLY A 79 20.64 -12.10 -11.68
CA GLY A 79 21.05 -11.87 -13.07
C GLY A 79 19.99 -12.45 -14.04
N MET A 80 20.34 -13.52 -14.76
CA MET A 80 19.44 -14.20 -15.70
C MET A 80 18.87 -15.52 -15.16
N THR A 81 19.27 -15.95 -13.96
CA THR A 81 18.85 -17.24 -13.39
C THR A 81 17.71 -17.04 -12.41
N ARG A 82 16.60 -17.75 -12.61
CA ARG A 82 15.51 -17.82 -11.63
C ARG A 82 15.99 -18.58 -10.40
N VAL A 83 15.78 -18.00 -9.22
CA VAL A 83 16.19 -18.59 -7.94
C VAL A 83 15.02 -18.64 -6.98
N ASN A 84 14.94 -19.74 -6.22
CA ASN A 84 13.99 -19.87 -5.13
C ASN A 84 14.51 -19.21 -3.85
N ARG A 85 13.66 -19.02 -2.84
CA ARG A 85 14.03 -18.36 -1.57
C ARG A 85 15.23 -19.00 -0.86
N THR A 86 15.28 -20.33 -0.79
CA THR A 86 16.38 -21.06 -0.14
C THR A 86 17.68 -20.90 -0.92
N GLU A 87 17.63 -21.13 -2.23
CA GLU A 87 18.77 -20.96 -3.13
C GLU A 87 19.30 -19.52 -3.13
N LEU A 88 18.40 -18.54 -3.08
CA LEU A 88 18.74 -17.13 -2.99
C LEU A 88 19.52 -16.81 -1.70
N LEU A 89 19.10 -17.38 -0.56
CA LEU A 89 19.81 -17.26 0.72
C LEU A 89 21.20 -17.91 0.63
N ASP A 90 21.28 -19.14 0.15
CA ASP A 90 22.54 -19.90 0.07
C ASP A 90 23.55 -19.21 -0.85
N ARG A 91 23.09 -18.76 -2.03
CA ARG A 91 23.92 -17.98 -2.98
C ARG A 91 24.31 -16.63 -2.41
N GLY A 92 23.40 -15.95 -1.71
CA GLY A 92 23.67 -14.69 -1.03
C GLY A 92 24.81 -14.84 -0.02
N VAL A 93 24.72 -15.83 0.87
CA VAL A 93 25.73 -16.10 1.90
C VAL A 93 27.07 -16.48 1.24
N ALA A 94 27.05 -17.36 0.23
CA ALA A 94 28.26 -17.77 -0.47
C ALA A 94 28.97 -16.59 -1.15
N LYS A 95 28.21 -15.72 -1.83
CA LYS A 95 28.76 -14.54 -2.50
C LYS A 95 29.30 -13.53 -1.50
N LEU A 96 28.59 -13.27 -0.39
CA LEU A 96 29.06 -12.35 0.65
C LEU A 96 30.36 -12.85 1.29
N LYS A 97 30.44 -14.13 1.62
CA LYS A 97 31.67 -14.73 2.18
C LYS A 97 32.84 -14.63 1.21
N ALA A 98 32.63 -14.97 -0.06
CA ALA A 98 33.68 -14.89 -1.08
C ALA A 98 34.21 -13.45 -1.26
N GLU A 99 33.33 -12.44 -1.17
CA GLU A 99 33.75 -11.05 -1.27
C GLU A 99 34.50 -10.57 -0.03
N ILE A 100 34.05 -10.96 1.17
CA ILE A 100 34.76 -10.67 2.43
C ILE A 100 36.14 -11.32 2.44
N GLU A 101 36.25 -12.57 1.99
CA GLU A 101 37.54 -13.27 1.87
C GLU A 101 38.47 -12.58 0.87
N ARG A 102 37.93 -12.15 -0.28
CA ARG A 102 38.69 -11.41 -1.29
C ARG A 102 39.26 -10.09 -0.75
N GLN A 103 38.53 -9.42 0.15
CA GLN A 103 38.92 -8.14 0.74
C GLN A 103 39.82 -8.29 1.98
N GLY A 104 40.27 -9.49 2.32
CA GLY A 104 41.22 -9.73 3.42
C GLY A 104 40.58 -10.15 4.74
N GLY A 105 39.33 -10.61 4.71
CA GLY A 105 38.62 -11.16 5.86
C GLY A 105 37.79 -10.14 6.63
N PRO A 106 36.98 -10.59 7.62
CA PRO A 106 36.00 -9.76 8.32
C PRO A 106 36.61 -8.64 9.18
N THR A 107 37.93 -8.62 9.36
CA THR A 107 38.67 -7.63 10.15
C THR A 107 39.55 -6.71 9.31
N ALA A 108 39.45 -6.75 7.98
CA ALA A 108 40.21 -5.89 7.10
C ALA A 108 39.81 -4.41 7.25
N ALA A 109 40.79 -3.52 7.42
CA ALA A 109 40.57 -2.08 7.46
C ALA A 109 40.22 -1.58 6.04
N GLY A 110 38.97 -1.16 5.84
CA GLY A 110 38.47 -0.72 4.53
C GLY A 110 37.54 -1.71 3.83
N LEU A 111 36.97 -2.68 4.56
CA LEU A 111 35.98 -3.61 4.03
C LEU A 111 34.76 -2.85 3.46
N GLU A 112 34.63 -2.84 2.13
CA GLU A 112 33.44 -2.34 1.45
C GLU A 112 32.47 -3.50 1.26
N LEU A 113 31.45 -3.54 2.13
CA LEU A 113 30.42 -4.56 2.04
C LEU A 113 29.65 -4.41 0.72
N PRO A 114 29.46 -5.50 -0.03
CA PRO A 114 28.69 -5.46 -1.27
C PRO A 114 27.24 -5.07 -0.99
N GLU A 115 26.65 -4.34 -1.93
CA GLU A 115 25.28 -3.86 -1.82
C GLU A 115 24.36 -4.66 -2.73
N VAL A 116 23.12 -4.89 -2.30
CA VAL A 116 22.11 -5.55 -3.12
C VAL A 116 21.31 -4.51 -3.87
N HIS A 117 21.32 -4.60 -5.20
CA HIS A 117 20.52 -3.75 -6.08
C HIS A 117 19.29 -4.52 -6.53
N ILE A 118 18.12 -4.01 -6.18
CA ILE A 118 16.83 -4.60 -6.51
C ILE A 118 16.20 -3.82 -7.67
N ARG A 119 15.90 -4.54 -8.75
CA ARG A 119 15.04 -4.09 -9.86
C ARG A 119 13.70 -4.78 -9.74
N GLY A 120 12.65 -4.03 -9.47
CA GLY A 120 11.28 -4.54 -9.47
C GLY A 120 10.57 -4.20 -10.77
N ASP A 121 9.85 -5.16 -11.35
CA ASP A 121 8.89 -4.86 -12.40
C ASP A 121 7.74 -3.99 -11.84
N VAL A 122 7.17 -3.13 -12.67
CA VAL A 122 6.17 -2.10 -12.29
C VAL A 122 4.97 -2.71 -11.55
N ASN A 123 4.53 -3.90 -11.98
CA ASN A 123 3.36 -4.56 -11.40
C ASN A 123 3.69 -5.56 -10.28
N THR A 124 4.93 -5.57 -9.80
CA THR A 124 5.37 -6.50 -8.76
C THR A 124 4.74 -6.13 -7.42
N PRO A 125 3.98 -7.04 -6.78
CA PRO A 125 3.44 -6.79 -5.45
C PRO A 125 4.57 -6.55 -4.44
N TYR A 126 4.42 -5.53 -3.59
CA TYR A 126 5.45 -5.19 -2.60
C TYR A 126 5.83 -6.36 -1.68
N ARG A 127 4.91 -7.29 -1.40
CA ARG A 127 5.20 -8.53 -0.63
C ARG A 127 6.36 -9.34 -1.23
N CYS A 128 6.53 -9.34 -2.55
CA CYS A 128 7.60 -10.04 -3.25
C CYS A 128 8.94 -9.33 -3.06
N ILE A 129 8.91 -8.00 -3.16
CA ILE A 129 10.07 -7.13 -2.94
C ILE A 129 10.52 -7.26 -1.48
N GLY A 130 9.62 -7.05 -0.52
CA GLY A 130 9.89 -7.18 0.90
C GLY A 130 10.40 -8.56 1.31
N GLY A 131 9.85 -9.64 0.75
CA GLY A 131 10.34 -11.00 1.00
C GLY A 131 11.76 -11.23 0.49
N THR A 132 12.12 -10.61 -0.64
CA THR A 132 13.48 -10.68 -1.21
C THR A 132 14.47 -9.89 -0.35
N ILE A 133 14.09 -8.67 0.09
CA ILE A 133 14.87 -7.84 1.01
C ILE A 133 15.16 -8.61 2.30
N TYR A 134 14.13 -9.19 2.90
CA TYR A 134 14.27 -9.99 4.12
C TYR A 134 15.24 -11.17 3.94
N THR A 135 15.15 -11.85 2.80
CA THR A 135 16.04 -12.98 2.49
C THR A 135 17.49 -12.54 2.31
N MET A 136 17.74 -11.40 1.66
CA MET A 136 19.08 -10.81 1.51
C MET A 136 19.66 -10.29 2.82
N GLN A 137 18.83 -9.69 3.67
CA GLN A 137 19.25 -9.26 5.00
C GLN A 137 19.64 -10.46 5.87
N MET A 138 18.89 -11.56 5.82
CA MET A 138 19.27 -12.82 6.48
C MET A 138 20.58 -13.39 5.91
N ALA A 139 20.88 -13.15 4.63
CA ALA A 139 22.16 -13.53 4.02
C ALA A 139 23.34 -12.66 4.50
N GLY A 140 23.10 -11.56 5.21
CA GLY A 140 24.11 -10.67 5.77
C GLY A 140 24.34 -9.36 5.00
N PHE A 141 23.55 -9.09 3.96
CA PHE A 141 23.64 -7.82 3.23
C PHE A 141 22.94 -6.70 4.00
N VAL A 142 23.71 -5.70 4.43
CA VAL A 142 23.22 -4.56 5.22
C VAL A 142 22.65 -3.43 4.36
N LYS A 143 23.14 -3.28 3.14
CA LYS A 143 22.75 -2.20 2.22
C LYS A 143 21.95 -2.77 1.06
N VAL A 144 20.76 -2.20 0.86
CA VAL A 144 19.86 -2.52 -0.25
C VAL A 144 19.56 -1.24 -1.02
N GLY A 145 19.95 -1.19 -2.28
CA GLY A 145 19.64 -0.14 -3.23
C GLY A 145 18.51 -0.57 -4.17
N PHE A 146 17.71 0.39 -4.61
CA PHE A 146 16.71 0.17 -5.66
C PHE A 146 17.19 0.83 -6.94
N ILE A 147 17.03 0.12 -8.06
CA ILE A 147 17.29 0.67 -9.38
C ILE A 147 15.93 0.83 -10.06
N SER A 148 15.56 2.08 -10.33
CA SER A 148 14.39 2.44 -11.10
C SER A 148 14.80 2.97 -12.47
N GLU A 149 14.02 2.63 -13.49
CA GLU A 149 14.14 3.22 -14.82
C GLU A 149 13.04 4.27 -14.95
N PRO A 150 13.38 5.57 -15.06
CA PRO A 150 12.38 6.60 -15.28
C PRO A 150 11.80 6.48 -16.70
N GLU A 151 10.55 6.91 -16.88
CA GLU A 151 9.91 6.93 -18.19
C GLU A 151 10.74 7.77 -19.19
N PRO A 152 10.97 7.31 -20.43
CA PRO A 152 11.70 8.07 -21.43
C PRO A 152 11.08 9.45 -21.64
N GLY A 153 11.82 10.52 -21.31
CA GLY A 153 11.34 11.90 -21.39
C GLY A 153 10.98 12.55 -20.05
N ALA A 154 11.03 11.81 -18.94
CA ALA A 154 10.81 12.35 -17.59
C ALA A 154 12.02 13.11 -17.01
N SER A 155 12.93 13.63 -17.86
CA SER A 155 13.98 14.54 -17.45
C SER A 155 13.38 15.93 -17.15
N THR A 156 12.60 16.02 -16.09
CA THR A 156 12.28 17.32 -15.52
C THR A 156 13.52 17.82 -14.79
N VAL A 157 14.34 18.60 -15.50
CA VAL A 157 15.31 19.49 -14.88
C VAL A 157 14.52 20.35 -13.90
N ARG A 158 14.72 20.15 -12.60
CA ARG A 158 14.22 21.05 -11.57
C ARG A 158 15.42 21.56 -10.78
N LEU A 159 15.54 22.89 -10.80
CA LEU A 159 16.52 23.72 -10.09
C LEU A 159 16.46 23.51 -8.58
#